data_AF-A0A1L8DLF1-F1
#
_entry.id   AF-A0A1L8DLF1-F1
#
_cell.length_a   1.000
_cell.length_b   1.000
_cell.length_c   1.000
_cell.angle_alpha   90.00
_cell.angle_beta   90.00
_cell.angle_gamma   90.00
#
_symmetry.space_group_name_H-M   'P 1'
#
loop_
_entity.id
_entity.type
_entity.pdbx_description
1 polymer ?
#
loop_
_entity_poly.entity_id
_entity_poly.type
_entity_poly.pdbx_seq_one_letter_code
_entity_poly.pdbx_strand_id
1 'polypeptide(L)'
;KTWTFAGTPEYVAPEIILNKGHDRAVDYWALGIFIHELLIGKPPFRGKDHLKTYTLILRGIESVDMPSRIPKKAQDLIRRLCRQIPAARLGYQKQGIAEIKTHTWFTKFEWDKLKSKNMVAPLLQTVKNATDLTNFDDCPSDRDEPQDETSGWDRDF
;
A
#
# COMPACT_ATOMS: atom_id res chain seq x y z
N LYS A 1 17.00 8.75 -3.26
CA LYS A 1 16.46 9.30 -2.00
C LYS A 1 15.83 10.65 -2.35
N THR A 2 14.56 10.89 -2.00
CA THR A 2 13.78 12.10 -2.36
C THR A 2 12.98 12.60 -1.17
N TRP A 3 12.77 13.92 -1.04
CA TRP A 3 12.28 14.59 0.19
C TRP A 3 10.84 15.10 0.09
N THR A 4 10.16 14.88 -1.04
CA THR A 4 8.79 15.38 -1.24
C THR A 4 7.83 14.78 -0.21
N PHE A 5 7.09 15.62 0.49
CA PHE A 5 6.00 15.14 1.35
C PHE A 5 4.75 14.90 0.49
N ALA A 6 4.46 13.65 0.17
CA ALA A 6 3.30 13.26 -0.62
C ALA A 6 2.78 11.88 -0.18
N GLY A 7 1.50 11.63 -0.48
CA GLY A 7 0.83 10.35 -0.25
C GLY A 7 -0.42 10.46 0.62
N THR A 8 -1.21 9.40 0.64
CA THR A 8 -2.42 9.29 1.48
C THR A 8 -2.01 9.22 2.96
N PRO A 9 -2.57 10.06 3.86
CA PRO A 9 -2.12 10.19 5.24
C PRO A 9 -1.98 8.89 6.04
N GLU A 10 -2.82 7.90 5.80
CA GLU A 10 -2.81 6.61 6.49
C GLU A 10 -1.70 5.66 5.98
N TYR A 11 -1.14 5.95 4.80
CA TYR A 11 -0.15 5.13 4.10
C TYR A 11 1.26 5.68 4.16
N VAL A 12 1.44 6.95 4.54
CA VAL A 12 2.78 7.56 4.60
C VAL A 12 3.65 6.90 5.68
N ALA A 13 4.92 6.70 5.35
CA ALA A 13 5.89 6.10 6.26
C ALA A 13 6.42 7.14 7.29
N PRO A 14 6.90 6.70 8.47
CA PRO A 14 7.40 7.59 9.53
C PRO A 14 8.50 8.57 9.08
N GLU A 15 9.41 8.15 8.20
CA GLU A 15 10.50 8.96 7.69
C GLU A 15 10.05 10.08 6.75
N ILE A 16 8.89 9.94 6.09
CA ILE A 16 8.27 11.00 5.31
C ILE A 16 7.72 12.06 6.26
N ILE A 17 7.00 11.63 7.32
CA ILE A 17 6.46 12.52 8.37
C ILE A 17 7.57 13.31 9.05
N LEU A 18 8.70 12.66 9.34
CA LEU A 18 9.84 13.28 9.99
C LEU A 18 10.77 14.04 9.05
N ASN A 19 10.44 14.10 7.74
CA ASN A 19 11.27 14.70 6.70
C ASN A 19 12.76 14.26 6.75
N LYS A 20 13.01 12.98 7.07
CA LYS A 20 14.36 12.39 7.13
C LYS A 20 14.87 11.92 5.76
N GLY A 21 14.05 12.15 4.76
CA GLY A 21 14.23 11.68 3.43
C GLY A 21 13.93 10.20 3.25
N HIS A 22 13.39 9.85 2.08
CA HIS A 22 12.88 8.51 1.83
C HIS A 22 13.36 7.94 0.49
N ASP A 23 13.21 6.63 0.37
CA ASP A 23 13.53 5.81 -0.80
C ASP A 23 12.50 4.68 -0.92
N ARG A 24 12.77 3.67 -1.75
CA ARG A 24 11.91 2.49 -1.97
C ARG A 24 11.44 1.76 -0.70
N ALA A 25 12.05 1.99 0.47
CA ALA A 25 11.59 1.39 1.72
C ALA A 25 10.16 1.79 2.11
N VAL A 26 9.67 2.93 1.63
CA VAL A 26 8.30 3.41 1.91
C VAL A 26 7.25 2.51 1.28
N ASP A 27 7.56 1.85 0.16
CA ASP A 27 6.65 0.93 -0.52
C ASP A 27 6.41 -0.33 0.32
N TYR A 28 7.44 -0.81 1.03
CA TYR A 28 7.28 -1.94 1.95
C TYR A 28 6.42 -1.57 3.17
N TRP A 29 6.54 -0.35 3.67
CA TRP A 29 5.64 0.16 4.70
C TRP A 29 4.19 0.19 4.19
N ALA A 30 3.96 0.81 3.03
CA ALA A 30 2.63 0.91 2.42
C ALA A 30 2.02 -0.47 2.12
N LEU A 31 2.83 -1.46 1.70
CA LEU A 31 2.39 -2.84 1.54
C LEU A 31 1.87 -3.44 2.85
N GLY A 32 2.53 -3.18 3.98
CA GLY A 32 2.06 -3.63 5.30
C GLY A 32 0.72 -2.99 5.69
N ILE A 33 0.56 -1.69 5.43
CA ILE A 33 -0.70 -0.95 5.61
C ILE A 33 -1.81 -1.58 4.76
N PHE A 34 -1.53 -1.84 3.48
CA PHE A 34 -2.47 -2.40 2.52
C PHE A 34 -2.94 -3.80 2.91
N ILE A 35 -2.02 -4.69 3.31
CA ILE A 35 -2.39 -6.04 3.78
C ILE A 35 -3.29 -5.96 5.02
N HIS A 36 -3.00 -5.07 5.95
CA HIS A 36 -3.85 -4.85 7.12
C HIS A 36 -5.25 -4.37 6.69
N GLU A 37 -5.32 -3.40 5.79
CA GLU A 37 -6.58 -2.87 5.29
C GLU A 37 -7.42 -3.92 4.56
N LEU A 38 -6.85 -4.74 3.69
CA LEU A 38 -7.57 -5.83 3.03
C LEU A 38 -8.15 -6.86 4.01
N LEU A 39 -7.47 -7.12 5.13
CA LEU A 39 -7.90 -8.13 6.12
C LEU A 39 -8.92 -7.58 7.13
N ILE A 40 -8.95 -6.26 7.35
CA ILE A 40 -9.81 -5.65 8.39
C ILE A 40 -10.92 -4.76 7.79
N GLY A 41 -10.70 -4.21 6.60
CA GLY A 41 -11.49 -3.15 5.97
C GLY A 41 -11.09 -1.73 6.40
N LYS A 42 -9.96 -1.56 7.09
CA LYS A 42 -9.43 -0.25 7.51
C LYS A 42 -7.92 -0.26 7.72
N PRO A 43 -7.23 0.88 7.50
CA PRO A 43 -5.80 0.99 7.79
C PRO A 43 -5.52 0.89 9.31
N PRO A 44 -4.30 0.46 9.71
CA PRO A 44 -3.93 0.28 11.13
C PRO A 44 -3.80 1.61 11.87
N PHE A 45 -3.42 2.68 11.15
CA PHE A 45 -3.29 4.02 11.70
C PHE A 45 -4.39 4.91 11.13
N ARG A 46 -5.37 5.25 11.96
CA ARG A 46 -6.45 6.18 11.57
C ARG A 46 -6.83 7.05 12.77
N GLY A 47 -6.53 8.34 12.66
CA GLY A 47 -6.91 9.36 13.62
C GLY A 47 -8.22 10.06 13.23
N LYS A 48 -8.65 11.01 14.07
CA LYS A 48 -9.76 11.93 13.74
C LYS A 48 -9.38 12.98 12.69
N ASP A 49 -8.07 13.20 12.54
CA ASP A 49 -7.45 14.19 11.67
C ASP A 49 -6.05 13.69 11.27
N HIS A 50 -5.41 14.36 10.31
CA HIS A 50 -4.10 13.96 9.80
C HIS A 50 -3.01 13.98 10.88
N LEU A 51 -3.02 14.96 11.79
CA LEU A 51 -2.01 15.06 12.86
C LEU A 51 -2.09 13.89 13.84
N LYS A 52 -3.30 13.46 14.18
CA LYS A 52 -3.51 12.25 15.01
C LYS A 52 -3.09 10.99 14.28
N THR A 53 -3.38 10.86 12.99
CA THR A 53 -2.90 9.75 12.16
C THR A 53 -1.38 9.69 12.17
N TYR A 54 -0.69 10.82 11.96
CA TYR A 54 0.77 10.90 12.02
C TYR A 54 1.32 10.54 13.40
N THR A 55 0.68 11.01 14.47
CA THR A 55 1.05 10.64 15.85
C THR A 55 0.97 9.12 16.07
N LEU A 56 -0.07 8.47 15.56
CA LEU A 56 -0.21 7.01 15.63
C LEU A 56 0.88 6.29 14.79
N ILE A 57 1.15 6.79 13.58
CA ILE A 57 2.22 6.26 12.72
C ILE A 57 3.58 6.34 13.43
N LEU A 58 3.88 7.45 14.11
CA LEU A 58 5.13 7.64 14.84
C LEU A 58 5.22 6.78 16.12
N ARG A 59 4.10 6.43 16.75
CA ARG A 59 4.07 5.42 17.83
C ARG A 59 4.38 4.02 17.32
N GLY A 60 3.98 3.73 16.09
CA GLY A 60 4.34 2.54 15.35
C GLY A 60 3.44 1.33 15.52
N ILE A 61 3.68 0.33 14.66
CA ILE A 61 2.80 -0.82 14.48
C ILE A 61 2.66 -1.70 15.73
N GLU A 62 3.64 -1.66 16.64
CA GLU A 62 3.58 -2.40 17.91
C GLU A 62 2.52 -1.83 18.87
N SER A 63 2.09 -0.58 18.67
CA SER A 63 0.99 0.03 19.43
C SER A 63 -0.40 -0.30 18.87
N VAL A 64 -0.47 -0.96 17.71
CA VAL A 64 -1.72 -1.35 17.05
C VAL A 64 -2.12 -2.74 17.52
N ASP A 65 -3.30 -2.83 18.14
CA ASP A 65 -3.89 -4.12 18.46
C ASP A 65 -4.47 -4.77 17.20
N MET A 66 -3.97 -5.96 16.86
CA MET A 66 -4.42 -6.71 15.69
C MET A 66 -5.38 -7.83 16.15
N PRO A 67 -6.67 -7.74 15.78
CA PRO A 67 -7.68 -8.72 16.19
C PRO A 67 -7.28 -10.17 15.91
N SER A 68 -7.73 -11.08 16.77
CA SER A 68 -7.45 -12.52 16.67
C SER A 68 -7.94 -13.18 15.38
N ARG A 69 -8.92 -12.57 14.69
CA ARG A 69 -9.40 -13.03 13.37
C ARG A 69 -8.32 -12.99 12.29
N ILE A 70 -7.26 -12.18 12.47
CA ILE A 70 -6.15 -12.11 11.53
C ILE A 70 -5.18 -13.25 11.83
N PRO A 71 -4.82 -14.09 10.84
CA PRO A 71 -3.83 -15.15 11.04
C PRO A 71 -2.53 -14.61 11.61
N LYS A 72 -1.96 -15.28 12.63
CA LYS A 72 -0.72 -14.85 13.28
C LYS A 72 0.44 -14.61 12.31
N LYS A 73 0.52 -15.42 11.24
CA LYS A 73 1.50 -15.25 10.15
C LYS A 73 1.31 -13.93 9.38
N ALA A 74 0.07 -13.50 9.17
CA ALA A 74 -0.21 -12.22 8.53
C ALA A 74 0.15 -11.05 9.46
N GLN A 75 -0.17 -11.18 10.76
CA GLN A 75 0.21 -10.18 11.76
C GLN A 75 1.74 -10.01 11.84
N ASP A 76 2.50 -11.10 11.84
CA ASP A 76 3.97 -11.08 11.82
C ASP A 76 4.49 -10.38 10.56
N LEU A 77 3.95 -10.69 9.38
CA LEU A 77 4.32 -10.04 8.13
C LEU A 77 4.09 -8.53 8.19
N ILE A 78 2.90 -8.08 8.60
CA ILE A 78 2.55 -6.66 8.70
C ILE A 78 3.52 -5.95 9.64
N ARG A 79 3.81 -6.52 10.82
CA ARG A 79 4.76 -5.91 11.78
C ARG A 79 6.18 -5.79 11.21
N ARG A 80 6.64 -6.78 10.44
CA ARG A 80 7.96 -6.76 9.80
C ARG A 80 8.05 -5.79 8.62
N LEU A 81 6.96 -5.58 7.89
CA LEU A 81 6.86 -4.59 6.81
C LEU A 81 6.78 -3.17 7.38
N CYS A 82 5.99 -2.97 8.44
CA CYS A 82 5.79 -1.67 9.10
C CYS A 82 6.79 -1.39 10.23
N ARG A 83 8.06 -1.78 10.06
CA ARG A 83 9.13 -1.37 11.01
C ARG A 83 9.38 0.13 10.89
N GLN A 84 9.54 0.79 12.04
CA GLN A 84 9.85 2.22 12.13
C GLN A 84 11.15 2.58 11.40
N ILE A 85 12.19 1.77 11.60
CA ILE A 85 13.48 1.95 10.93
C ILE A 85 13.37 1.36 9.52
N PRO A 86 13.55 2.16 8.44
CA PRO A 86 13.40 1.67 7.06
C PRO A 86 14.30 0.48 6.73
N ALA A 87 15.55 0.52 7.22
CA ALA A 87 16.54 -0.55 7.00
C ALA A 87 16.17 -1.89 7.66
N ALA A 88 15.26 -1.89 8.63
CA ALA A 88 14.79 -3.08 9.32
C ALA A 88 13.52 -3.67 8.70
N ARG A 89 12.95 -3.04 7.65
CA ARG A 89 11.75 -3.54 6.98
C ARG A 89 12.08 -4.77 6.16
N LEU A 90 11.22 -5.78 6.26
CA LEU A 90 11.28 -6.96 5.39
C LEU A 90 11.20 -6.51 3.93
N GLY A 91 12.08 -7.03 3.07
CA GLY A 91 12.18 -6.58 1.67
C GLY A 91 13.23 -5.51 1.41
N TYR A 92 13.67 -4.76 2.43
CA TYR A 92 14.75 -3.78 2.28
C TYR A 92 16.14 -4.37 2.57
N GLN A 93 16.19 -5.57 3.16
CA GLN A 93 17.42 -6.26 3.52
C GLN A 93 18.10 -6.90 2.29
N LYS A 94 19.19 -7.65 2.51
CA LYS A 94 20.08 -8.15 1.45
C LYS A 94 19.37 -8.97 0.37
N GLN A 95 18.39 -9.80 0.74
CA GLN A 95 17.67 -10.66 -0.23
C GLN A 95 16.46 -9.94 -0.87
N GLY A 96 16.19 -8.70 -0.48
CA GLY A 96 15.15 -7.88 -1.09
C GLY A 96 13.75 -8.51 -0.99
N ILE A 97 12.95 -8.34 -2.04
CA ILE A 97 11.59 -8.87 -2.15
C ILE A 97 11.51 -10.40 -1.95
N ALA A 98 12.60 -11.14 -2.17
CA ALA A 98 12.60 -12.59 -1.96
C ALA A 98 12.23 -12.95 -0.51
N GLU A 99 12.62 -12.15 0.49
CA GLU A 99 12.26 -12.37 1.89
C GLU A 99 10.76 -12.23 2.16
N ILE A 100 10.10 -11.32 1.44
CA ILE A 100 8.65 -11.18 1.51
C ILE A 100 8.00 -12.43 0.91
N LYS A 101 8.46 -12.90 -0.25
CA LYS A 101 7.91 -14.07 -0.94
C LYS A 101 8.06 -15.37 -0.17
N THR A 102 9.15 -15.53 0.58
CA THR A 102 9.45 -16.73 1.39
C THR A 102 8.87 -16.64 2.81
N HIS A 103 8.24 -15.51 3.18
CA HIS A 103 7.61 -15.36 4.48
C HIS A 103 6.57 -16.45 4.74
N THR A 104 6.44 -16.90 6.00
CA THR A 104 5.58 -18.03 6.38
C THR A 104 4.09 -17.84 6.08
N TRP A 105 3.65 -16.60 5.84
CA TRP A 105 2.30 -16.29 5.36
C TRP A 105 2.06 -16.79 3.94
N PHE A 106 3.10 -16.79 3.10
CA PHE A 106 3.06 -17.21 1.70
C PHE A 106 3.49 -18.67 1.49
N THR A 107 3.63 -19.50 2.53
CA THR A 107 4.09 -20.90 2.41
C THR A 107 3.28 -21.74 1.41
N LYS A 108 1.98 -21.48 1.26
CA LYS A 108 1.10 -22.19 0.32
C LYS A 108 0.82 -21.39 -0.97
N PHE A 109 1.49 -20.25 -1.15
CA PHE A 109 1.25 -19.36 -2.27
C PHE A 109 2.15 -19.73 -3.45
N GLU A 110 1.53 -20.04 -4.59
CA GLU A 110 2.23 -20.47 -5.80
C GLU A 110 2.62 -19.27 -6.68
N TRP A 111 3.75 -18.63 -6.36
CA TRP A 111 4.24 -17.45 -7.06
C TRP A 111 4.43 -17.63 -8.58
N ASP A 112 4.84 -18.82 -9.03
CA ASP A 112 5.02 -19.10 -10.45
C ASP A 112 3.69 -19.22 -11.20
N LYS A 113 2.65 -19.75 -10.55
CA LYS A 113 1.28 -19.76 -11.10
C LYS A 113 0.72 -18.36 -11.21
N LEU A 114 0.99 -17.49 -10.22
CA LEU A 114 0.62 -16.07 -10.32
C LEU A 114 1.31 -15.41 -11.52
N LYS A 115 2.64 -15.59 -11.65
CA LYS A 115 3.43 -14.99 -12.74
C LYS A 115 2.98 -15.48 -14.12
N SER A 116 2.66 -16.77 -14.23
CA SER A 116 2.17 -17.39 -15.48
C SER A 116 0.66 -17.19 -15.71
N LYS A 117 -0.04 -16.45 -14.84
CA LYS A 117 -1.50 -16.22 -14.90
C LYS A 117 -2.33 -17.52 -14.86
N ASN A 118 -1.80 -18.58 -14.26
CA ASN A 118 -2.43 -19.89 -14.11
C ASN A 118 -3.11 -20.09 -12.75
N MET A 119 -3.18 -19.05 -11.93
CA MET A 119 -3.89 -19.05 -10.65
C MET A 119 -5.28 -18.44 -10.84
N VAL A 120 -6.31 -19.07 -10.26
CA VAL A 120 -7.66 -18.50 -10.24
C VAL A 120 -7.71 -17.36 -9.23
N ALA A 121 -8.19 -16.19 -9.66
CA ALA A 121 -8.37 -15.05 -8.77
C ALA A 121 -9.47 -15.34 -7.72
N PRO A 122 -9.31 -14.88 -6.47
CA PRO A 122 -10.30 -15.12 -5.42
C PRO A 122 -11.63 -14.38 -5.66
N LEU A 123 -11.60 -13.32 -6.46
CA LEU A 123 -12.78 -12.56 -6.88
C LEU A 123 -12.85 -12.58 -8.41
N LEU A 124 -13.87 -13.25 -8.94
CA LEU A 124 -14.15 -13.31 -10.37
C LEU A 124 -15.22 -12.28 -10.70
N GLN A 125 -14.82 -11.18 -11.33
CA GLN A 125 -15.75 -10.18 -11.84
C GLN A 125 -16.23 -10.57 -13.24
N THR A 126 -17.51 -10.33 -13.50
CA THR A 126 -18.07 -10.53 -14.85
C THR A 126 -17.83 -9.27 -15.68
N VAL A 127 -17.30 -9.46 -16.89
CA VAL A 127 -17.12 -8.39 -17.89
C VAL A 127 -17.75 -8.90 -19.18
N LYS A 128 -18.85 -8.26 -19.60
CA LYS A 128 -19.65 -8.72 -20.74
C LYS A 128 -18.97 -8.41 -22.07
N ASN A 129 -18.33 -7.24 -22.17
CA ASN A 129 -17.65 -6.75 -23.37
C ASN A 129 -16.65 -5.64 -23.01
N ALA A 130 -15.94 -5.12 -24.02
CA ALA A 130 -14.89 -4.11 -23.84
C ALA A 130 -15.38 -2.73 -23.33
N THR A 131 -16.69 -2.47 -23.39
CA THR A 131 -17.32 -1.22 -22.93
C THR A 131 -18.15 -1.40 -21.66
N ASP A 132 -18.03 -2.56 -21.00
CA ASP A 132 -18.78 -2.87 -19.79
C ASP A 132 -18.21 -2.13 -18.57
N LEU A 133 -18.98 -1.17 -18.04
CA LEU A 133 -18.62 -0.34 -16.90
C LEU A 133 -19.30 -0.79 -15.59
N THR A 134 -20.01 -1.93 -15.56
CA THR A 134 -20.84 -2.31 -14.38
C THR A 134 -20.06 -2.60 -13.10
N ASN A 135 -18.73 -2.74 -13.17
CA ASN A 135 -17.87 -2.94 -12.00
C ASN A 135 -17.28 -1.63 -11.44
N PHE A 136 -17.71 -0.48 -11.97
CA PHE A 136 -17.31 0.86 -11.53
C PHE A 136 -18.53 1.61 -10.99
N ASP A 137 -18.28 2.64 -10.17
CA ASP A 137 -19.32 3.53 -9.69
C ASP A 137 -19.80 4.47 -10.82
N ASP A 138 -21.09 4.85 -10.77
CA ASP A 138 -21.64 5.85 -11.69
C ASP A 138 -21.05 7.24 -11.38
N CYS A 139 -20.29 7.78 -12.34
CA CYS A 139 -19.74 9.12 -12.28
C CYS A 139 -20.43 10.02 -13.32
N PRO A 140 -20.94 11.21 -12.94
CA PRO A 140 -21.56 12.12 -13.90
C PRO A 140 -20.54 12.60 -14.95
N SER A 141 -21.04 12.91 -16.15
CA SER A 141 -20.21 13.48 -17.21
C SER A 141 -19.60 14.81 -16.76
N ASP A 142 -18.27 14.91 -16.84
CA ASP A 142 -17.58 16.18 -16.67
C ASP A 142 -17.92 17.11 -17.84
N ARG A 143 -18.23 18.36 -17.53
CA ARG A 143 -18.56 19.41 -18.50
C ARG A 143 -17.66 20.64 -18.33
N ASP A 144 -16.66 20.55 -17.46
CA ASP A 144 -15.75 21.65 -17.20
C ASP A 144 -14.79 21.81 -18.38
N GLU A 145 -14.76 23.00 -18.97
CA GLU A 145 -13.78 23.37 -20.00
C GLU A 145 -12.59 24.08 -19.32
N PRO A 146 -11.40 23.46 -19.29
CA PRO A 146 -10.21 24.12 -18.76
C PRO A 146 -9.72 25.22 -19.71
N GLN A 147 -8.93 26.15 -19.18
CA GLN A 147 -8.25 27.15 -20.00
C GLN A 147 -7.10 26.50 -20.79
N ASP A 148 -6.75 27.10 -21.93
CA ASP A 148 -5.59 26.69 -22.72
C ASP A 148 -4.30 26.82 -21.89
N GLU A 149 -3.54 25.73 -21.79
CA GLU A 149 -2.22 25.67 -21.17
C GLU A 149 -1.14 25.61 -22.26
N THR A 150 -0.52 26.75 -22.55
CA THR A 150 0.42 26.89 -23.68
C THR A 150 1.87 27.10 -23.24
N SER A 151 2.22 26.86 -21.98
CA SER A 151 3.59 27.08 -21.49
C SER A 151 4.60 26.08 -22.05
N GLY A 152 4.14 24.95 -22.60
CA GLY A 152 4.99 23.92 -23.21
C GLY A 152 5.78 23.11 -22.18
N TRP A 153 5.31 23.01 -20.93
CA TRP A 153 5.85 22.10 -19.92
C TRP A 153 5.68 20.62 -20.31
N ASP A 154 4.75 20.35 -21.22
CA ASP A 154 4.25 19.06 -21.69
C ASP A 154 4.74 18.71 -23.12
N ARG A 155 5.78 19.37 -23.63
CA ARG A 155 6.29 19.15 -25.01
C ARG A 155 6.72 17.71 -25.33
N ASP A 156 7.00 16.92 -24.31
CA ASP A 156 7.44 15.51 -24.43
C ASP A 156 6.33 14.50 -24.07
N PHE A 157 5.08 14.94 -23.87
CA PHE A 157 3.92 14.04 -23.74
C PHE A 157 3.58 13.37 -25.07
#